data_AF-A0A059G9Q7-F1
#
_entry.id   AF-A0A059G9Q7-F1
#
_cell.length_a   1.000
_cell.length_b   1.000
_cell.length_c   1.000
_cell.angle_alpha   90.00
_cell.angle_beta   90.00
_cell.angle_gamma   90.00
#
_symmetry.space_group_name_H-M   'P 1'
#
loop_
_entity.id
_entity.type
_entity.pdbx_description
1 polymer ?
#
loop_
_entity_poly.entity_id
_entity_poly.type
_entity_poly.pdbx_seq_one_letter_code
_entity_poly.pdbx_strand_id
1 'polypeptide(L)'
;MGLNPNYAAVSGRQQVTGRWAITLPGEFNRREEEAGLCFWRPGLTIWLTAYGAEDGMTIEQRLARDRGNASPEATDRDESQQDGVGRLTYRLAETRADGAIVNGLYSYVHGEAGQMMVAAYFDSDTDLEAARQVSASITYTG
;
A
#
# COMPACT_ATOMS: atom_id res chain seq x y z
N MET A 1 -19.66 11.32 7.46
CA MET A 1 -19.91 10.68 6.16
C MET A 1 -19.61 9.19 6.32
N GLY A 2 -20.42 8.29 5.74
CA GLY A 2 -20.26 6.84 5.88
C GLY A 2 -19.64 6.20 4.63
N LEU A 3 -19.58 4.86 4.60
CA LEU A 3 -19.22 4.11 3.41
C LEU A 3 -20.23 4.33 2.27
N ASN A 4 -19.81 4.04 1.03
CA ASN A 4 -20.66 4.25 -0.13
C ASN A 4 -21.53 2.99 -0.31
N PRO A 5 -22.88 3.11 -0.28
CA PRO A 5 -23.77 1.94 -0.31
C PRO A 5 -23.73 1.17 -1.64
N ASN A 6 -23.14 1.74 -2.69
CA ASN A 6 -23.02 1.10 -4.00
C ASN A 6 -21.81 0.15 -4.10
N TYR A 7 -21.00 0.04 -3.04
CA TYR A 7 -19.82 -0.82 -3.00
C TYR A 7 -19.86 -1.76 -1.81
N ALA A 8 -19.18 -2.91 -1.95
CA ALA A 8 -19.09 -3.87 -0.87
C ALA A 8 -18.27 -3.29 0.29
N ALA A 9 -18.81 -3.36 1.50
CA ALA A 9 -18.08 -3.08 2.72
C ALA A 9 -17.33 -4.35 3.18
N VAL A 10 -16.04 -4.22 3.46
CA VAL A 10 -15.17 -5.30 3.93
C VAL A 10 -14.32 -4.82 5.11
N SER A 11 -13.88 -5.75 5.95
CA SER A 11 -13.06 -5.46 7.13
C SER A 11 -12.17 -6.64 7.50
N GLY A 12 -11.20 -6.43 8.38
CA GLY A 12 -10.29 -7.48 8.83
C GLY A 12 -9.41 -8.02 7.69
N ARG A 13 -9.08 -9.31 7.75
CA ARG A 13 -8.18 -9.95 6.78
C ARG A 13 -8.86 -10.11 5.42
N GLN A 14 -8.22 -9.60 4.38
CA GLN A 14 -8.64 -9.68 2.99
C GLN A 14 -7.56 -10.36 2.16
N GLN A 15 -7.95 -11.35 1.36
CA GLN A 15 -7.05 -11.93 0.36
C GLN A 15 -6.95 -10.98 -0.83
N VAL A 16 -5.73 -10.62 -1.21
CA VAL A 16 -5.44 -9.70 -2.32
C VAL A 16 -5.19 -10.48 -3.60
N THR A 17 -4.27 -11.45 -3.54
CA THR A 17 -4.02 -12.46 -4.59
C THR A 17 -3.79 -13.81 -3.93
N GLY A 18 -3.54 -14.89 -4.66
CA GLY A 18 -3.14 -16.18 -4.04
C GLY A 18 -1.93 -16.09 -3.11
N ARG A 19 -1.07 -15.06 -3.24
CA ARG A 19 0.19 -14.91 -2.50
C ARG A 19 0.21 -13.79 -1.47
N TRP A 20 -0.85 -12.98 -1.41
CA TRP A 20 -0.87 -11.77 -0.62
C TRP A 20 -2.16 -11.61 0.14
N ALA A 21 -2.04 -11.22 1.40
CA ALA A 21 -3.16 -10.82 2.24
C ALA A 21 -2.85 -9.50 2.96
N ILE A 22 -3.90 -8.78 3.31
CA ILE A 22 -3.86 -7.50 4.03
C ILE A 22 -4.91 -7.51 5.14
N THR A 23 -4.67 -6.79 6.23
CA THR A 23 -5.67 -6.64 7.31
C THR A 23 -6.09 -5.19 7.43
N LEU A 24 -7.39 -4.94 7.27
CA LEU A 24 -7.97 -3.60 7.36
C LEU A 24 -8.30 -3.27 8.83
N PRO A 25 -7.91 -2.09 9.36
CA PRO A 25 -8.13 -1.69 10.76
C PRO A 25 -9.58 -1.29 11.07
N GLY A 26 -10.50 -1.49 10.11
CA GLY A 26 -11.91 -1.13 10.21
C GLY A 26 -12.63 -1.50 8.92
N GLU A 27 -13.81 -0.93 8.72
CA GLU A 27 -14.59 -1.13 7.49
C GLU A 27 -14.14 -0.18 6.37
N PHE A 28 -14.01 -0.73 5.18
CA PHE A 28 -13.69 -0.02 3.95
C PHE A 28 -14.64 -0.50 2.85
N ASN A 29 -14.95 0.38 1.90
CA ASN A 29 -15.45 -0.06 0.61
C ASN A 29 -14.33 -0.78 -0.15
N ARG A 30 -14.69 -1.77 -0.96
CA ARG A 30 -13.78 -2.49 -1.87
C ARG A 30 -14.21 -2.33 -3.31
N ARG A 31 -13.24 -2.11 -4.20
CA ARG A 31 -13.43 -2.15 -5.66
C ARG A 31 -12.24 -2.84 -6.31
N GLU A 32 -12.53 -3.72 -7.25
CA GLU A 32 -11.55 -4.25 -8.20
C GLU A 32 -11.43 -3.31 -9.39
N GLU A 33 -10.21 -3.11 -9.85
CA GLU A 33 -9.88 -2.34 -11.03
C GLU A 33 -8.94 -3.11 -11.94
N GLU A 34 -8.86 -2.70 -13.20
CA GLU A 34 -8.05 -3.38 -14.22
C GLU A 34 -6.58 -3.55 -13.78
N ALA A 35 -6.04 -2.56 -13.07
CA ALA A 35 -4.66 -2.54 -12.60
C ALA A 35 -4.48 -2.87 -11.10
N GLY A 36 -5.52 -3.27 -10.36
CA GLY A 36 -5.37 -3.55 -8.93
C GLY A 36 -6.64 -3.55 -8.09
N LEU A 37 -6.46 -3.29 -6.80
CA LEU A 37 -7.53 -3.24 -5.81
C LEU A 37 -7.53 -1.88 -5.12
N CYS A 38 -8.73 -1.38 -4.84
CA CYS A 38 -8.96 -0.15 -4.10
C CYS A 38 -9.76 -0.46 -2.83
N PHE A 39 -9.24 -0.03 -1.68
CA PHE A 39 -9.96 0.03 -0.41
C PHE A 39 -10.12 1.48 0.02
N TRP A 40 -11.32 1.93 0.36
CA TRP A 40 -11.48 3.31 0.84
C TRP A 40 -12.59 3.50 1.86
N ARG A 41 -12.37 4.49 2.71
CA ARG A 41 -13.35 5.09 3.61
C ARG A 41 -13.13 6.61 3.60
N PRO A 42 -14.03 7.42 4.17
CA PRO A 42 -13.75 8.85 4.34
C PRO A 42 -12.40 9.07 5.04
N GLY A 43 -11.55 9.94 4.49
CA GLY A 43 -10.23 10.24 5.04
C GLY A 43 -9.08 9.36 4.56
N LEU A 44 -9.34 8.18 3.99
CA LEU A 44 -8.30 7.22 3.59
C LEU A 44 -8.69 6.41 2.35
N THR A 45 -7.86 6.51 1.32
CA THR A 45 -7.97 5.71 0.09
C THR A 45 -6.68 4.93 -0.13
N ILE A 46 -6.78 3.63 -0.31
CA ILE A 46 -5.65 2.70 -0.43
C ILE A 46 -5.75 2.00 -1.77
N TRP A 47 -4.79 2.29 -2.63
CA TRP A 47 -4.58 1.64 -3.91
C TRP A 47 -3.48 0.62 -3.76
N LEU A 48 -3.69 -0.57 -4.29
CA LEU A 48 -2.64 -1.56 -4.34
C LEU A 48 -2.64 -2.34 -5.65
N THR A 49 -1.44 -2.66 -6.10
CA THR A 49 -1.20 -3.52 -7.26
C THR A 49 -0.19 -4.59 -6.87
N ALA A 50 -0.53 -5.83 -7.16
CA ALA A 50 0.34 -6.97 -6.93
C ALA A 50 0.97 -7.42 -8.25
N TYR A 51 2.27 -7.71 -8.21
CA TYR A 51 3.04 -8.22 -9.34
C TYR A 51 3.77 -9.51 -8.93
N GLY A 52 4.24 -10.25 -9.93
CA GLY A 52 5.23 -11.31 -9.72
C GLY A 52 6.57 -10.74 -9.23
N ALA A 53 7.41 -11.60 -8.65
CA ALA A 53 8.80 -11.25 -8.43
C ALA A 53 9.52 -11.10 -9.78
N GLU A 54 10.44 -10.15 -9.87
CA GLU A 54 11.36 -10.05 -10.99
C GLU A 54 12.40 -11.16 -10.96
N ASP A 55 12.60 -11.79 -12.12
CA ASP A 55 13.47 -12.94 -12.28
C ASP A 55 14.90 -12.62 -11.82
N GLY A 56 15.43 -13.49 -10.95
CA GLY A 56 16.81 -13.44 -10.48
C GLY A 56 17.12 -12.36 -9.45
N MET A 57 16.17 -11.49 -9.08
CA MET A 57 16.40 -10.50 -8.03
C MET A 57 16.08 -11.05 -6.63
N THR A 58 16.92 -10.74 -5.65
CA THR A 58 16.62 -10.93 -4.23
C THR A 58 15.68 -9.83 -3.72
N ILE A 59 15.07 -10.05 -2.55
CA ILE A 59 14.27 -9.03 -1.86
C ILE A 59 15.10 -7.75 -1.63
N GLU A 60 16.35 -7.90 -1.18
CA GLU A 60 17.26 -6.78 -0.93
C GLU A 60 17.55 -5.97 -2.21
N GLN A 61 17.76 -6.64 -3.35
CA GLN A 61 17.97 -5.96 -4.63
C GLN A 61 16.73 -5.19 -5.09
N ARG A 62 15.53 -5.74 -4.90
CA ARG A 62 14.28 -5.05 -5.22
C ARG A 62 14.07 -3.83 -4.30
N LEU A 63 14.35 -3.94 -3.00
CA LEU A 63 14.32 -2.80 -2.08
C LEU A 63 15.33 -1.73 -2.48
N ALA A 64 16.56 -2.12 -2.84
CA ALA A 64 17.59 -1.17 -3.30
C ALA A 64 17.16 -0.42 -4.56
N ARG A 65 16.51 -1.10 -5.51
CA ARG A 65 15.92 -0.46 -6.70
C ARG A 65 14.83 0.53 -6.32
N ASP A 66 13.86 0.13 -5.50
CA ASP A 66 12.74 1.00 -5.13
C ASP A 66 13.21 2.22 -4.33
N ARG A 67 14.24 2.03 -3.49
CA ARG A 67 14.93 3.13 -2.81
C ARG A 67 15.57 4.11 -3.79
N GLY A 68 16.20 3.61 -4.85
CA GLY A 68 16.80 4.43 -5.90
C GLY A 68 15.77 5.16 -6.78
N ASN A 69 14.58 4.59 -6.93
CA ASN A 69 13.46 5.18 -7.69
C ASN A 69 12.57 6.10 -6.86
N ALA A 70 12.70 6.09 -5.53
CA ALA A 70 11.90 6.94 -4.66
C ALA A 70 12.10 8.42 -4.99
N SER A 71 11.01 9.20 -4.96
CA SER A 71 11.06 10.64 -5.22
C SER A 71 12.11 11.32 -4.32
N PRO A 72 12.91 12.28 -4.84
CA PRO A 72 13.84 13.04 -4.00
C PRO A 72 13.11 13.82 -2.89
N GLU A 73 11.85 14.18 -3.12
CA GLU A 73 10.99 14.89 -2.16
C GLU A 73 10.36 13.96 -1.11
N ALA A 74 10.59 12.65 -1.19
CA ALA A 74 10.03 11.72 -0.23
C ALA A 74 10.62 11.94 1.17
N THR A 75 9.74 11.90 2.15
CA THR A 75 10.02 12.11 3.58
C THR A 75 9.62 10.86 4.38
N ASP A 76 9.97 10.82 5.67
CA ASP A 76 9.61 9.72 6.59
C ASP A 76 9.89 8.33 5.98
N ARG A 77 11.06 8.17 5.35
CA ARG A 77 11.45 6.91 4.74
C ARG A 77 11.77 5.88 5.83
N ASP A 78 11.24 4.68 5.69
CA ASP A 78 11.52 3.54 6.56
C ASP A 78 11.69 2.26 5.74
N GLU A 79 12.62 1.40 6.15
CA GLU A 79 12.85 0.12 5.51
C GLU A 79 13.03 -0.98 6.55
N SER A 80 12.39 -2.12 6.29
CA SER A 80 12.48 -3.29 7.16
C SER A 80 12.47 -4.57 6.34
N GLN A 81 13.03 -5.64 6.93
CA GLN A 81 12.90 -6.99 6.40
C GLN A 81 12.65 -7.95 7.57
N GLN A 82 11.48 -8.58 7.58
CA GLN A 82 11.02 -9.48 8.65
C GLN A 82 10.20 -10.62 8.04
N ASP A 83 10.34 -11.83 8.58
CA ASP A 83 9.54 -13.01 8.18
C ASP A 83 9.49 -13.28 6.67
N GLY A 84 10.62 -13.06 5.97
CA GLY A 84 10.70 -13.26 4.52
C GLY A 84 10.01 -12.18 3.69
N VAL A 85 9.60 -11.07 4.32
CA VAL A 85 9.00 -9.90 3.67
C VAL A 85 9.91 -8.69 3.83
N GLY A 86 10.33 -8.10 2.71
CA GLY A 86 10.99 -6.80 2.68
C GLY A 86 9.97 -5.69 2.47
N ARG A 87 10.14 -4.56 3.14
CA ARG A 87 9.24 -3.42 3.03
C ARG A 87 10.02 -2.11 3.01
N LEU A 88 9.76 -1.29 2.01
CA LEU A 88 10.16 0.12 1.96
C LEU A 88 8.88 0.97 2.04
N THR A 89 8.87 1.97 2.90
CA THR A 89 7.80 2.97 2.97
C THR A 89 8.36 4.38 2.93
N TYR A 90 7.57 5.32 2.42
CA TYR A 90 7.87 6.74 2.50
C TYR A 90 6.61 7.58 2.33
N ARG A 91 6.66 8.82 2.79
CA ARG A 91 5.63 9.82 2.54
C ARG A 91 6.00 10.71 1.37
N LEU A 92 5.00 11.12 0.61
CA LEU A 92 5.15 12.08 -0.47
C LEU A 92 3.89 12.96 -0.52
N ALA A 93 4.09 14.27 -0.63
CA ALA A 93 3.03 15.21 -0.94
C ALA A 93 3.02 15.41 -2.47
N GLU A 94 1.89 15.12 -3.11
CA GLU A 94 1.72 15.25 -4.56
C GLU A 94 0.81 16.42 -4.89
N THR A 95 1.15 17.19 -5.92
CA THR A 95 0.24 18.18 -6.50
C THR A 95 -0.58 17.50 -7.60
N ARG A 96 -1.90 17.42 -7.41
CA ARG A 96 -2.83 16.92 -8.44
C ARG A 96 -2.97 17.89 -9.60
N ALA A 97 -3.54 17.41 -10.71
CA ALA A 97 -3.76 18.21 -11.92
C ALA A 97 -4.64 19.46 -11.69
N ASP A 98 -5.50 19.43 -10.66
CA ASP A 98 -6.34 20.56 -10.23
C ASP A 98 -5.62 21.52 -9.25
N GLY A 99 -4.36 21.27 -8.93
CA GLY A 99 -3.54 22.04 -7.99
C GLY A 99 -3.72 21.65 -6.53
N ALA A 100 -4.58 20.70 -6.20
CA ALA A 100 -4.75 20.22 -4.83
C ALA A 100 -3.51 19.43 -4.37
N ILE A 101 -3.04 19.68 -3.16
CA ILE A 101 -1.98 18.88 -2.53
C ILE A 101 -2.63 17.69 -1.83
N VAL A 102 -2.13 16.49 -2.10
CA VAL A 102 -2.52 15.27 -1.40
C VAL A 102 -1.33 14.59 -0.75
N ASN A 103 -1.53 14.09 0.46
CA ASN A 103 -0.50 13.36 1.18
C ASN A 103 -0.66 11.87 0.94
N GLY A 104 0.40 11.21 0.50
CA GLY A 104 0.47 9.78 0.26
C GLY A 104 1.48 9.08 1.15
N LEU A 105 1.13 7.91 1.66
CA LEU A 105 2.06 6.90 2.16
C LEU A 105 2.24 5.85 1.06
N TYR A 106 3.46 5.71 0.58
CA TYR A 106 3.83 4.70 -0.40
C TYR A 106 4.45 3.51 0.31
N SER A 107 4.15 2.30 -0.16
CA SER A 107 4.77 1.09 0.36
C SER A 107 5.10 0.12 -0.76
N TYR A 108 6.34 -0.34 -0.78
CA TYR A 108 6.83 -1.39 -1.66
C TYR A 108 7.11 -2.61 -0.79
N VAL A 109 6.34 -3.67 -1.00
CA VAL A 109 6.40 -4.90 -0.19
C VAL A 109 6.85 -6.06 -1.08
N HIS A 110 7.89 -6.76 -0.68
CA HIS A 110 8.54 -7.81 -1.44
C HIS A 110 8.48 -9.13 -0.68
N GLY A 111 7.88 -10.15 -1.30
CA GLY A 111 7.95 -11.53 -0.84
C GLY A 111 8.91 -12.33 -1.72
N GLU A 112 8.96 -13.64 -1.50
CA GLU A 112 9.84 -14.54 -2.27
C GLU A 112 9.53 -14.50 -3.77
N ALA A 113 8.25 -14.73 -4.14
CA ALA A 113 7.82 -14.82 -5.53
C ALA A 113 6.76 -13.76 -5.91
N GLY A 114 6.74 -12.63 -5.22
CA GLY A 114 5.80 -11.55 -5.51
C GLY A 114 6.26 -10.21 -4.96
N GLN A 115 5.62 -9.14 -5.44
CA GLN A 115 5.74 -7.81 -4.87
C GLN A 115 4.38 -7.10 -4.86
N MET A 116 4.21 -6.11 -4.00
CA MET A 116 3.05 -5.26 -3.92
C MET A 116 3.48 -3.80 -3.83
N MET A 117 2.88 -2.97 -4.67
CA MET A 117 2.97 -1.52 -4.57
C MET A 117 1.68 -0.99 -3.98
N VAL A 118 1.81 -0.10 -3.00
CA VAL A 118 0.68 0.52 -2.31
C VAL A 118 0.84 2.03 -2.33
N ALA A 119 -0.23 2.74 -2.66
CA ALA A 119 -0.36 4.18 -2.47
C ALA A 119 -1.59 4.43 -1.58
N ALA A 120 -1.36 4.97 -0.39
CA ALA A 120 -2.41 5.30 0.57
C ALA A 120 -2.51 6.82 0.74
N TYR A 121 -3.57 7.43 0.21
CA TYR A 121 -3.85 8.85 0.33
C TYR A 121 -4.69 9.13 1.57
N PHE A 122 -4.26 10.09 2.38
CA PHE A 122 -4.86 10.36 3.68
C PHE A 122 -5.09 11.85 3.94
N ASP A 123 -6.14 12.16 4.71
CA ASP A 123 -6.56 13.54 5.01
C ASP A 123 -6.06 14.03 6.39
N SER A 124 -5.66 13.12 7.28
CA SER A 124 -5.28 13.44 8.67
C SER A 124 -4.18 12.53 9.21
N ASP A 125 -3.54 12.92 10.32
CA ASP A 125 -2.55 12.08 11.01
C ASP A 125 -3.15 10.76 11.52
N THR A 126 -4.43 10.76 11.91
CA THR A 126 -5.13 9.52 12.30
C THR A 126 -5.28 8.57 11.11
N ASP A 127 -5.52 9.10 9.92
CA ASP A 127 -5.61 8.30 8.70
C ASP A 127 -4.23 7.86 8.20
N LEU A 128 -3.18 8.65 8.43
CA LEU A 128 -1.79 8.22 8.22
C LEU A 128 -1.44 7.01 9.10
N GLU A 129 -1.78 7.05 10.39
CA GLU A 129 -1.55 5.91 11.29
C GLU A 129 -2.33 4.66 10.85
N ALA A 130 -3.57 4.83 10.39
CA ALA A 130 -4.33 3.73 9.78
C ALA A 130 -3.66 3.20 8.50
N ALA A 131 -3.13 4.08 7.64
CA ALA A 131 -2.38 3.68 6.44
C ALA A 131 -1.11 2.89 6.79
N ARG A 132 -0.38 3.30 7.83
CA ARG A 132 0.79 2.59 8.36
C ARG A 132 0.43 1.21 8.88
N GLN A 133 -0.67 1.09 9.64
CA GLN A 133 -1.18 -0.20 10.10
C GLN A 133 -1.53 -1.13 8.93
N VAL A 134 -2.19 -0.59 7.91
CA VAL A 134 -2.53 -1.36 6.70
C VAL A 134 -1.26 -1.84 6.00
N SER A 135 -0.29 -0.96 5.75
CA SER A 135 1.00 -1.33 5.14
C SER A 135 1.75 -2.40 5.94
N ALA A 136 1.83 -2.24 7.26
CA ALA A 136 2.46 -3.19 8.16
C ALA A 136 1.78 -4.56 8.16
N SER A 137 0.45 -4.58 7.95
CA SER A 137 -0.35 -5.81 7.94
C SER A 137 -0.21 -6.68 6.69
N ILE A 138 0.46 -6.18 5.64
CA ILE A 138 0.62 -6.92 4.39
C ILE A 138 1.53 -8.11 4.64
N THR A 139 0.99 -9.32 4.41
CA THR A 139 1.70 -10.58 4.61
C THR A 139 1.78 -11.37 3.30
N TYR A 140 2.94 -11.96 3.05
CA TYR A 140 3.13 -12.95 1.99
C TYR A 140 2.62 -14.32 2.46
N THR A 141 1.83 -15.01 1.64
CA THR A 141 1.14 -16.26 2.01
C THR A 141 1.69 -17.52 1.35
N GLY A 142 2.69 -17.39 0.47
CA GLY A 142 3.20 -18.51 -0.35
C GLY A 142 2.32 -18.80 -1.56
#